data_AF-A0A1E1WUX2-F1
#
_entry.id   AF-A0A1E1WUX2-F1
#
_cell.length_a   1.000
_cell.length_b   1.000
_cell.length_c   1.000
_cell.angle_alpha   90.00
_cell.angle_beta   90.00
_cell.angle_gamma   90.00
#
_symmetry.space_group_name_H-M   'P 1'
#
loop_
_entity.id
_entity.type
_entity.pdbx_description
1 polymer ?
#
loop_
_entity_poly.entity_id
_entity_poly.type
_entity_poly.pdbx_seq_one_letter_code
_entity_poly.pdbx_strand_id
1 'polypeptide(L)'
;CACAPGYTLTEGKRCLANVDVVPALLLAHEKAVLRMDLHGRAPTPLANATAAAGLDYHYKRNLLFWSDLKTRKIHSQHLSVPAGLTSYSGNDISVAGSWAQVALAVDWVG
;
A
#
# COMPACT_ATOMS: atom_id res chain seq x y z
N CYS A 1 -20.21 11.43 23.26
CA CYS A 1 -19.31 10.92 22.21
C CYS A 1 -18.13 10.23 22.86
N ALA A 2 -17.69 9.08 22.34
CA ALA A 2 -16.50 8.38 22.79
C ALA A 2 -15.69 7.94 21.57
N CYS A 3 -14.36 7.88 21.70
CA CYS A 3 -13.47 7.40 20.65
C CYS A 3 -13.09 5.94 20.89
N ALA A 4 -12.77 5.22 19.82
CA ALA A 4 -12.25 3.85 19.92
C ALA A 4 -10.86 3.83 20.60
N PRO A 5 -10.44 2.68 21.17
CA PRO A 5 -9.08 2.53 21.69
C PRO A 5 -8.03 2.93 20.66
N GLY A 6 -7.01 3.68 21.08
CA GLY A 6 -5.98 4.22 20.21
C GLY A 6 -6.33 5.58 19.57
N TYR A 7 -7.45 6.19 19.92
CA TYR A 7 -7.84 7.53 19.45
C TYR A 7 -8.20 8.48 20.62
N THR A 8 -7.87 9.76 20.48
CA THR A 8 -8.23 10.82 21.45
C THR A 8 -9.25 11.79 20.84
N LEU A 9 -10.23 12.21 21.65
CA LEU A 9 -11.20 13.22 21.28
C LEU A 9 -10.55 14.62 21.30
N THR A 10 -10.52 15.28 20.14
CA THR A 10 -10.01 16.64 19.94
C THR A 10 -11.18 17.59 19.69
N GLU A 11 -11.17 18.73 20.39
CA GLU A 11 -12.20 19.79 20.30
C GLU A 11 -13.65 19.30 20.52
N GLY A 12 -13.84 18.16 21.17
CA GLY A 12 -15.15 17.55 21.39
C GLY A 12 -15.86 17.03 20.14
N LYS A 13 -15.22 17.08 18.96
CA LYS A 13 -15.86 16.81 17.65
C LYS A 13 -15.15 15.75 16.81
N ARG A 14 -13.86 15.52 17.00
CA ARG A 14 -13.05 14.65 16.12
C ARG A 14 -12.22 13.67 16.94
N CYS A 15 -12.10 12.43 16.49
CA CYS A 15 -11.19 11.46 17.08
C CYS A 15 -9.89 11.42 16.25
N LEU A 16 -8.76 11.75 16.85
CA LEU A 16 -7.45 11.67 16.22
C LEU A 16 -6.71 10.41 16.70
N ALA A 17 -5.95 9.76 15.82
CA ALA A 17 -5.18 8.58 16.17
C ALA A 17 -4.00 8.96 17.08
N ASN A 18 -3.81 8.22 18.17
CA ASN A 18 -2.73 8.40 19.13
C ASN A 18 -1.51 7.58 18.72
N VAL A 19 -0.93 7.89 17.56
CA VAL A 19 0.18 7.12 17.00
C VAL A 19 1.34 8.03 16.61
N ASP A 20 2.55 7.60 16.93
CA ASP A 20 3.80 8.26 16.51
C ASP A 20 4.12 8.02 15.02
N VAL A 21 3.25 7.29 14.31
CA VAL A 21 3.42 6.96 12.90
C VAL A 21 2.69 7.98 12.03
N VAL A 22 3.43 8.63 11.15
CA VAL A 22 2.86 9.58 10.19
C VAL A 22 2.07 8.83 9.12
N PRO A 23 0.76 9.08 8.96
CA PRO A 23 -0.06 8.44 7.93
C PRO A 23 0.40 8.84 6.53
N ALA A 24 0.23 7.93 5.58
CA ALA A 24 0.57 8.15 4.17
C ALA A 24 -0.47 7.47 3.26
N LEU A 25 -0.57 7.98 2.04
CA LEU A 25 -1.33 7.39 0.94
C LEU A 25 -0.38 6.59 0.05
N LEU A 26 -0.78 5.37 -0.28
CA LEU A 26 -0.13 4.54 -1.28
C LEU A 26 -0.98 4.53 -2.54
N LEU A 27 -0.38 4.76 -3.71
CA LEU A 27 -1.09 4.87 -4.98
C LEU A 27 -0.48 3.95 -6.03
N ALA A 28 -1.32 3.15 -6.69
CA ALA A 28 -0.98 2.47 -7.93
C ALA A 28 -1.20 3.46 -9.08
N HIS A 29 -0.14 3.86 -9.77
CA HIS A 29 -0.24 4.85 -10.82
C HIS A 29 0.73 4.58 -11.97
N GLU A 30 0.17 4.24 -13.13
CA GLU A 30 0.90 3.96 -14.36
C GLU A 30 2.08 2.98 -14.16
N LYS A 31 3.32 3.49 -14.21
CA LYS A 31 4.56 2.71 -14.16
C LYS A 31 5.18 2.66 -12.76
N ALA A 32 4.42 2.99 -11.71
CA ALA A 32 4.93 2.99 -10.36
C ALA A 32 3.86 2.73 -9.30
N VAL A 33 4.33 2.29 -8.13
CA VAL A 33 3.62 2.49 -6.87
C VAL A 33 4.24 3.70 -6.18
N LEU A 34 3.41 4.65 -5.76
CA LEU A 34 3.80 5.92 -5.17
C LEU A 34 3.39 6.01 -3.71
N ARG A 35 4.11 6.82 -2.94
CA ARG A 35 3.77 7.23 -1.57
C ARG A 35 3.63 8.74 -1.50
N MET A 36 2.53 9.20 -0.93
CA MET A 36 2.27 10.61 -0.64
C MET A 36 1.96 10.78 0.85
N ASP A 37 2.40 11.87 1.47
CA ASP A 37 1.87 12.25 2.78
C ASP A 37 0.49 12.91 2.66
N LEU A 38 -0.14 13.15 3.81
CA LEU A 38 -1.44 13.80 3.89
C LEU A 38 -1.37 15.33 3.75
N HIS A 39 -0.18 15.92 3.59
CA HIS A 39 0.02 17.37 3.49
C HIS A 39 0.15 17.84 2.03
N GLY A 40 -0.05 16.94 1.05
CA GLY A 40 -0.05 17.28 -0.37
C GLY A 40 1.33 17.60 -0.93
N ARG A 41 2.41 17.11 -0.29
CA ARG A 41 3.75 17.17 -0.91
C ARG A 41 3.83 16.19 -2.09
N ALA A 42 4.82 16.40 -2.96
CA ALA A 42 5.01 15.58 -4.15
C ALA A 42 5.12 14.08 -3.81
N PRO A 43 4.43 13.19 -4.55
CA PRO A 43 4.56 11.75 -4.35
C PRO A 43 5.98 11.25 -4.60
N THR A 44 6.40 10.27 -3.81
CA THR A 44 7.70 9.59 -3.94
C THR A 44 7.50 8.17 -4.46
N PRO A 45 8.34 7.67 -5.38
CA PRO A 45 8.24 6.30 -5.87
C PRO A 45 8.62 5.30 -4.78
N LEU A 46 7.81 4.25 -4.61
CA LEU A 46 8.11 3.10 -3.75
C LEU A 46 8.61 1.90 -4.56
N ALA A 47 7.91 1.58 -5.64
CA ALA A 47 8.22 0.43 -6.49
C ALA A 47 8.01 0.79 -7.96
N ASN A 48 8.82 0.18 -8.83
CA ASN A 48 8.63 0.26 -10.27
C ASN A 48 7.58 -0.76 -10.71
N ALA A 49 6.72 -0.35 -11.64
CA ALA A 49 5.73 -1.20 -12.28
C ALA A 49 5.70 -0.92 -13.78
N THR A 50 4.99 -1.75 -14.52
CA THR A 50 4.79 -1.54 -15.96
C THR A 50 3.36 -1.06 -16.28
N ALA A 51 2.37 -1.48 -15.49
CA ALA A 51 1.00 -0.96 -15.48
C ALA A 51 0.30 -1.28 -14.14
N ALA A 52 0.65 -0.54 -13.08
CA ALA A 52 0.05 -0.71 -11.74
C ALA A 52 -1.44 -0.37 -11.74
N ALA A 53 -2.27 -1.23 -11.13
CA ALA A 53 -3.73 -1.02 -11.08
C ALA A 53 -4.33 -1.13 -9.68
N GLY A 54 -4.14 -2.26 -9.01
CA GLY A 54 -4.59 -2.48 -7.64
C GLY A 54 -3.41 -2.58 -6.68
N LEU A 55 -3.61 -2.18 -5.43
CA LEU A 55 -2.66 -2.44 -4.34
C LEU A 55 -3.38 -2.72 -3.05
N ASP A 56 -2.71 -3.42 -2.14
CA ASP A 56 -3.08 -3.52 -0.74
C ASP A 56 -1.85 -3.79 0.12
N TYR A 57 -1.97 -3.66 1.45
CA TYR A 57 -0.83 -3.60 2.35
C TYR A 57 -1.06 -4.35 3.67
N HIS A 58 -0.12 -5.23 4.01
CA HIS A 58 -0.13 -5.90 5.30
C HIS A 58 0.65 -5.07 6.34
N TYR A 59 -0.07 -4.29 7.14
CA TYR A 59 0.51 -3.34 8.10
C TYR A 59 1.55 -3.95 9.05
N LYS A 60 1.19 -5.03 9.78
CA LYS A 60 2.09 -5.67 10.76
C LYS A 60 3.36 -6.28 10.15
N ARG A 61 3.31 -6.72 8.89
CA ARG A 61 4.45 -7.34 8.19
C ARG A 61 5.20 -6.35 7.30
N ASN A 62 4.76 -5.09 7.26
CA ASN A 62 5.33 -4.05 6.43
C ASN A 62 5.52 -4.46 4.96
N LEU A 63 4.52 -5.17 4.42
CA LEU A 63 4.56 -5.83 3.11
C LEU A 63 3.49 -5.26 2.17
N LEU A 64 3.93 -4.68 1.07
CA LEU A 64 3.11 -4.10 0.00
C LEU A 64 2.85 -5.14 -1.09
N PHE A 65 1.63 -5.16 -1.61
CA PHE A 65 1.23 -5.93 -2.77
C PHE A 65 0.67 -5.01 -3.84
N TRP A 66 0.98 -5.27 -5.11
CA TRP A 66 0.35 -4.57 -6.23
C TRP A 66 0.15 -5.49 -7.42
N SER A 67 -0.92 -5.24 -8.18
CA SER A 67 -1.15 -5.91 -9.46
C SER A 67 -0.58 -5.09 -10.60
N ASP A 68 0.01 -5.80 -11.56
CA ASP A 68 0.50 -5.22 -12.81
C ASP A 68 -0.24 -5.83 -14.01
N LEU A 69 -0.99 -4.99 -14.72
CA LEU A 69 -1.85 -5.42 -15.82
C LEU A 69 -1.07 -5.91 -17.04
N LYS A 70 0.15 -5.40 -17.25
CA LYS A 70 0.95 -5.75 -18.43
C LYS A 70 1.75 -7.03 -18.17
N THR A 71 2.27 -7.23 -16.96
CA THR A 71 2.92 -8.51 -16.61
C THR A 71 1.92 -9.58 -16.19
N ARG A 72 0.66 -9.22 -15.91
CA ARG A 72 -0.41 -10.11 -15.40
C ARG A 72 -0.02 -10.85 -14.12
N LYS A 73 0.70 -10.15 -13.24
CA LYS A 73 1.24 -10.69 -12.00
C LYS A 73 0.86 -9.79 -10.84
N ILE A 74 0.76 -10.40 -9.67
CA ILE A 74 0.74 -9.68 -8.40
C ILE A 74 2.14 -9.78 -7.82
N HIS A 75 2.71 -8.62 -7.54
CA HIS A 75 4.04 -8.45 -7.01
C HIS A 75 3.97 -8.14 -5.51
N SER A 76 5.06 -8.40 -4.79
CA SER A 76 5.17 -8.05 -3.36
C SER A 76 6.55 -7.53 -3.00
N GLN A 77 6.59 -6.56 -2.07
CA GLN A 77 7.82 -5.95 -1.59
C GLN A 77 7.67 -5.46 -0.14
N HIS A 78 8.71 -5.70 0.66
CA HIS A 78 8.80 -5.13 2.00
C HIS A 78 9.17 -3.64 1.93
N LEU A 79 8.44 -2.77 2.64
CA LEU A 79 8.64 -1.31 2.54
C LEU A 79 9.90 -0.79 3.24
N SER A 80 10.66 -1.64 3.95
CA SER A 80 11.99 -1.25 4.44
C SER A 80 13.04 -1.21 3.33
N VAL A 81 12.71 -1.68 2.14
CA VAL A 81 13.61 -1.68 0.99
C VAL A 81 13.71 -0.24 0.46
N PRO A 82 14.92 0.28 0.22
CA PRO A 82 15.08 1.63 -0.32
C PRO A 82 14.32 1.82 -1.64
N ALA A 83 13.72 2.99 -1.82
CA ALA A 83 13.06 3.39 -3.05
C ALA A 83 14.00 3.19 -4.25
N GLY A 84 13.51 2.56 -5.32
CA GLY A 84 14.28 2.29 -6.54
C GLY A 84 15.13 1.02 -6.48
N LEU A 85 15.29 0.37 -5.32
CA LEU A 85 15.77 -1.01 -5.24
C LEU A 85 14.57 -1.96 -5.33
N THR A 86 14.58 -2.81 -6.35
CA THR A 86 13.67 -3.95 -6.41
C THR A 86 14.14 -5.01 -5.42
N SER A 87 13.46 -5.15 -4.30
CA SER A 87 13.54 -6.37 -3.50
C SER A 87 12.18 -7.03 -3.58
N TYR A 88 12.03 -7.83 -4.63
CA TYR A 88 10.91 -8.76 -4.74
C TYR A 88 11.07 -9.76 -3.59
N SER A 89 10.26 -9.60 -2.54
CA SER A 89 10.39 -10.40 -1.33
C SER A 89 9.56 -11.69 -1.38
N GLY A 90 9.01 -12.05 -2.55
CA GLY A 90 8.14 -13.20 -2.70
C GLY A 90 8.07 -13.70 -4.14
N ASN A 91 7.55 -14.92 -4.31
CA ASN A 91 7.21 -15.47 -5.61
C ASN A 91 6.08 -14.64 -6.22
N ASP A 92 6.22 -14.25 -7.49
CA ASP A 92 5.13 -13.62 -8.25
C ASP A 92 3.87 -14.49 -8.14
N ILE A 93 2.78 -13.89 -7.66
CA ILE A 93 1.50 -14.59 -7.59
C ILE A 93 0.84 -14.43 -8.96
N SER A 94 0.66 -15.54 -9.65
CA SER A 94 -0.09 -15.60 -10.91
C SER A 94 -1.47 -16.19 -10.64
N VAL A 95 -2.50 -15.54 -11.18
CA VAL A 95 -3.86 -16.06 -11.14
C VAL A 95 -4.11 -16.85 -12.42
N ALA A 96 -4.67 -18.04 -12.31
CA ALA A 96 -5.02 -18.86 -13.48
C ALA A 96 -6.07 -18.14 -14.35
N GLY A 97 -5.81 -18.06 -15.66
CA GLY A 97 -6.74 -17.49 -16.65
C GLY A 97 -6.30 -16.14 -17.23
N SER A 98 -7.05 -15.66 -18.22
CA SER A 98 -6.74 -14.45 -19.01
C SER A 98 -7.21 -13.14 -18.37
N TRP A 99 -7.67 -13.17 -17.12
CA TRP A 99 -8.27 -12.02 -16.45
C TRP A 99 -7.21 -11.04 -15.96
N ALA A 100 -7.49 -9.75 -16.07
CA ALA A 100 -6.63 -8.69 -15.59
C ALA A 100 -6.94 -8.40 -14.11
N GLN A 101 -5.94 -8.51 -13.22
CA GLN A 101 -6.13 -8.27 -11.79
C GLN A 101 -6.14 -6.75 -11.53
N VAL A 102 -7.32 -6.18 -11.34
CA VAL A 102 -7.49 -4.72 -11.17
C VAL A 102 -7.60 -4.27 -9.70
N ALA A 103 -7.93 -5.19 -8.79
CA ALA A 103 -8.13 -4.91 -7.37
C ALA A 103 -7.58 -6.05 -6.51
N LEU A 104 -7.13 -5.72 -5.30
CA LEU A 104 -6.56 -6.64 -4.32
C LEU A 104 -7.19 -6.38 -2.95
N ALA A 105 -7.26 -7.44 -2.14
CA ALA A 105 -7.56 -7.38 -0.71
C ALA A 105 -6.69 -8.41 0.01
N VAL A 106 -6.05 -8.02 1.11
CA VAL A 106 -5.16 -8.84 1.91
C VAL A 106 -5.79 -9.07 3.28
N ASP A 107 -6.00 -10.33 3.63
CA ASP A 107 -6.29 -10.69 5.02
C ASP A 107 -5.00 -10.59 5.84
N TRP A 108 -4.94 -9.59 6.72
CA TRP A 108 -3.78 -9.33 7.58
C TRP A 108 -3.83 -10.05 8.93
N VAL A 109 -4.90 -10.80 9.22
CA VAL A 109 -5.09 -11.58 10.45
C VAL A 109 -4.85 -13.07 10.23
N GLY A 110 -5.19 -13.56 9.03
CA GLY A 110 -5.11 -14.98 8.65
C GLY A 110 -3.73 -15.65 8.74
#